data_AF-A0A8S1ILX5-F1
#
_entry.id   AF-A0A8S1ILX5-F1
#
_cell.length_a   1.000
_cell.length_b   1.000
_cell.length_c   1.000
_cell.angle_alpha   90.00
_cell.angle_beta   90.00
_cell.angle_gamma   90.00
#
_symmetry.space_group_name_H-M   'P 1'
#
loop_
_entity.id
_entity.type
_entity.pdbx_description
1 polymer ?
#
loop_
_entity_poly.entity_id
_entity_poly.type
_entity_poly.pdbx_seq_one_letter_code
_entity_poly.pdbx_strand_id
1 'polypeptide(L)'
;MIKTISEVDPTGALLNAMTDQYRQYLHHRPDSMKCIVNKLTNSSDNGGASMLQELADAMDTQIDSDKEGEDDEMAFKAATAWEPDPIIDTEIVRRNEKRLNDVVSTLVGVYGSKDMFIEEYRKTLGEKLLSKTDYDCDHEIQTLELLKLRFDETALHNCEVMLKDMGDSKRINSTLVNNEGTSAAVERRSRRGEQLDQANLSATIISELFWPELPDTDIKLPPEIRQRLDVYADRYHQHKAPRKLVWRTGLGSVELAVTVGRTTRSFTVNPTYAMILYMFQALSRWTPDDLARELGLTPQVLRAKALFWVNNGVLVEARGRRGDMFYQRAEALDDRAGTAAPADLGLEDEGPSCMTPAPVQGHEELKAFETYIVDFLANGCNPGGCTLEQIHKHLRMFCIRPKYDKLQDQLAAYLATMMERNKVVHQGGLYKIKAGRST
;
A
#
# COMPACT_ATOMS: atom_id res chain seq x y z
N MET A 1 16.68 -22.71 -1.32
CA MET A 1 17.60 -22.46 -0.18
C MET A 1 16.97 -22.90 1.13
N ILE A 2 15.90 -22.26 1.61
CA ILE A 2 15.26 -22.68 2.89
C ILE A 2 14.86 -24.17 2.84
N LYS A 3 14.10 -24.58 1.82
CA LYS A 3 13.71 -25.99 1.61
C LYS A 3 14.91 -26.95 1.55
N THR A 4 15.93 -26.63 0.75
CA THR A 4 17.14 -27.46 0.58
C THR A 4 18.00 -27.54 1.83
N ILE A 5 18.08 -26.48 2.64
CA ILE A 5 18.84 -26.48 3.90
C ILE A 5 18.07 -27.26 4.97
N SER A 6 16.74 -27.16 4.98
CA SER A 6 15.88 -27.94 5.88
C SER A 6 15.95 -29.45 5.63
N GLU A 7 16.23 -29.89 4.39
CA GLU A 7 16.48 -31.30 4.07
C GLU A 7 17.84 -31.79 4.58
N VAL A 8 18.83 -30.92 4.67
CA VAL A 8 20.20 -31.25 5.10
C VAL A 8 20.35 -31.18 6.62
N ASP A 9 19.72 -30.19 7.24
CA ASP A 9 19.71 -29.99 8.70
C ASP A 9 18.27 -29.85 9.22
N PRO A 10 17.66 -30.96 9.70
CA PRO A 10 16.32 -30.93 10.28
C PRO A 10 16.28 -30.22 11.65
N THR A 11 17.42 -29.94 12.28
CA THR A 11 17.48 -29.20 13.55
C THR A 11 17.29 -27.68 13.35
N GLY A 12 17.47 -27.19 12.11
CA GLY A 12 17.32 -25.77 11.77
C GLY A 12 18.43 -24.85 12.30
N ALA A 13 19.45 -25.40 12.95
CA ALA A 13 20.55 -24.63 13.51
C ALA A 13 21.40 -23.96 12.42
N LEU A 14 21.67 -24.69 11.33
CA LEU A 14 22.40 -24.15 10.17
C LEU A 14 21.62 -23.04 9.48
N LEU A 15 20.31 -23.22 9.33
CA LEU A 15 19.43 -22.22 8.73
C LEU A 15 19.46 -20.92 9.54
N ASN A 16 19.35 -20.99 10.87
CA ASN A 16 19.40 -19.82 11.73
C ASN A 16 20.74 -19.09 11.65
N ALA A 17 21.86 -19.82 11.68
CA ALA A 17 23.20 -19.22 11.57
C ALA A 17 23.43 -18.48 10.24
N MET A 18 22.91 -19.02 9.13
CA MET A 18 22.99 -18.37 7.82
C MET A 18 22.01 -17.20 7.70
N THR A 19 20.83 -17.30 8.33
CA THR A 19 19.74 -16.32 8.21
C THR A 19 20.14 -14.93 8.69
N ASP A 20 21.03 -14.80 9.68
CA ASP A 20 21.46 -13.48 10.19
C ASP A 20 22.18 -12.61 9.14
N GLN A 21 22.98 -13.23 8.27
CA GLN A 21 23.67 -12.50 7.19
C GLN A 21 22.68 -12.03 6.13
N TYR A 22 21.75 -12.90 5.74
CA TYR A 22 20.68 -12.57 4.80
C TYR A 22 19.71 -11.54 5.38
N ARG A 23 19.44 -11.62 6.69
CA ARG A 23 18.63 -10.67 7.44
C ARG A 23 19.19 -9.26 7.31
N GLN A 24 20.46 -9.07 7.67
CA GLN A 24 21.09 -7.76 7.56
C GLN A 24 21.03 -7.22 6.14
N TYR A 25 21.29 -8.06 5.13
CA TYR A 25 21.22 -7.65 3.73
C TYR A 25 19.81 -7.24 3.29
N LEU A 26 18.79 -8.04 3.61
CA LEU A 26 17.41 -7.81 3.23
C LEU A 26 16.80 -6.58 3.93
N HIS A 27 17.19 -6.30 5.17
CA HIS A 27 16.76 -5.09 5.90
C HIS A 27 17.27 -3.79 5.28
N HIS A 28 18.44 -3.81 4.63
CA HIS A 28 18.97 -2.60 3.98
C HIS A 28 18.21 -2.22 2.70
N ARG A 29 17.43 -3.15 2.13
CA ARG A 29 16.71 -2.91 0.88
C ARG A 29 15.21 -2.74 1.16
N PRO A 30 14.65 -1.53 0.94
CA PRO A 30 13.28 -1.20 1.33
C PRO A 30 12.23 -2.01 0.55
N ASP A 31 12.49 -2.34 -0.72
CA ASP A 31 11.51 -3.03 -1.57
C ASP A 31 11.39 -4.54 -1.30
N SER A 32 12.27 -5.09 -0.46
CA SER A 32 12.35 -6.53 -0.25
C SER A 32 11.06 -7.11 0.29
N MET A 33 10.38 -6.38 1.19
CA MET A 33 9.11 -6.79 1.77
C MET A 33 8.00 -6.82 0.70
N LYS A 34 7.87 -5.74 -0.10
CA LYS A 34 6.91 -5.69 -1.23
C LYS A 34 7.13 -6.85 -2.19
N CYS A 35 8.37 -7.19 -2.52
CA CYS A 35 8.70 -8.34 -3.36
C CYS A 35 8.28 -9.67 -2.73
N ILE A 36 8.50 -9.87 -1.43
CA ILE A 36 8.13 -11.11 -0.73
C ILE A 36 6.62 -11.26 -0.68
N VAL A 37 5.90 -10.22 -0.27
CA VAL A 37 4.43 -10.19 -0.25
C VAL A 37 3.91 -10.52 -1.65
N ASN A 38 4.36 -9.82 -2.68
CA ASN A 38 3.96 -10.09 -4.06
C ASN A 38 4.22 -11.53 -4.50
N LYS A 39 5.37 -12.11 -4.13
CA LYS A 39 5.69 -13.51 -4.47
C LYS A 39 4.83 -14.51 -3.72
N LEU A 40 4.45 -14.23 -2.47
CA LEU A 40 3.56 -15.08 -1.70
C LEU A 40 2.12 -14.99 -2.21
N THR A 41 1.68 -13.81 -2.64
CA THR A 41 0.28 -13.53 -2.99
C THR A 41 -0.06 -13.66 -4.48
N ASN A 42 0.94 -13.68 -5.38
CA ASN A 42 0.70 -13.83 -6.81
C ASN A 42 0.64 -15.30 -7.24
N SER A 43 -0.51 -15.69 -7.81
CA SER A 43 -0.79 -17.03 -8.33
C SER A 43 -0.11 -17.36 -9.65
N SER A 44 0.40 -16.35 -10.39
CA SER A 44 1.10 -16.60 -11.67
C SER A 44 2.44 -17.32 -11.48
N ASP A 45 3.01 -17.27 -10.29
CA ASP A 45 4.24 -17.98 -9.96
C ASP A 45 3.84 -19.20 -9.12
N ASN A 46 3.81 -20.38 -9.76
CA ASN A 46 3.31 -21.64 -9.20
C ASN A 46 3.95 -22.02 -7.85
N GLY A 47 5.07 -21.38 -7.47
CA GLY A 47 5.79 -21.60 -6.22
C GLY A 47 5.25 -20.84 -4.99
N GLY A 48 4.55 -19.71 -5.15
CA GLY A 48 4.06 -18.88 -4.03
C GLY A 48 2.79 -19.44 -3.40
N ALA A 49 1.78 -19.70 -4.25
CA ALA A 49 0.53 -20.34 -3.84
C ALA A 49 0.75 -21.78 -3.36
N SER A 50 1.66 -22.52 -4.00
CA SER A 50 2.10 -23.85 -3.54
C SER A 50 2.72 -23.81 -2.16
N MET A 51 3.45 -22.74 -1.80
CA MET A 51 4.02 -22.60 -0.46
C MET A 51 2.94 -22.34 0.60
N LEU A 52 1.99 -21.44 0.35
CA LEU A 52 0.89 -21.20 1.29
C LEU A 52 -0.05 -22.41 1.42
N GLN A 53 -0.28 -23.15 0.33
CA GLN A 53 -1.10 -24.36 0.32
C GLN A 53 -0.42 -25.54 1.02
N GLU A 54 0.86 -25.81 0.73
CA GLU A 54 1.65 -26.83 1.46
C GLU A 54 1.66 -26.56 2.97
N LEU A 55 1.63 -25.28 3.37
CA LEU A 55 1.58 -24.87 4.77
C LEU A 55 0.20 -25.03 5.41
N ALA A 56 -0.88 -24.94 4.64
CA ALA A 56 -2.23 -25.22 5.11
C ALA A 56 -2.43 -26.72 5.33
N ASP A 57 -2.00 -27.55 4.38
CA ASP A 57 -2.06 -29.01 4.47
C ASP A 57 -1.24 -29.54 5.68
N ALA A 58 -0.13 -28.87 6.01
CA ALA A 58 0.68 -29.17 7.19
C ALA A 58 0.04 -28.75 8.52
N MET A 59 -0.93 -27.82 8.53
CA MET A 59 -1.69 -27.44 9.73
C MET A 59 -2.93 -28.30 9.91
N ASP A 60 -3.62 -28.66 8.82
CA ASP A 60 -4.80 -29.51 8.86
C ASP A 60 -4.46 -30.90 9.43
N THR A 61 -3.27 -31.41 9.10
CA THR A 61 -2.70 -32.62 9.71
C THR A 61 -2.36 -32.50 11.20
N GLN A 62 -2.23 -31.29 11.76
CA GLN A 62 -2.10 -31.07 13.21
C GLN A 62 -3.45 -30.84 13.90
N ILE A 63 -4.45 -30.32 13.19
CA ILE A 63 -5.80 -30.11 13.74
C ILE A 63 -6.57 -31.43 13.80
N ASP A 64 -6.34 -32.35 12.85
CA ASP A 64 -6.93 -33.70 12.89
C ASP A 64 -6.39 -34.56 14.04
N SER A 65 -5.26 -34.19 14.67
CA SER A 65 -4.75 -34.85 15.89
C SER A 65 -5.40 -34.38 17.19
N ASP A 66 -6.26 -33.35 17.17
CA ASP A 66 -7.00 -32.85 18.35
C ASP A 66 -8.33 -33.60 18.59
N LYS A 67 -8.55 -34.76 17.95
CA LYS A 67 -9.69 -35.64 18.30
C LYS A 67 -9.39 -36.35 19.61
N GLU A 68 -10.19 -36.01 20.63
CA GLU A 68 -10.14 -36.54 22.01
C GLU A 68 -10.04 -38.08 22.03
N GLY A 69 -8.80 -38.61 22.12
CA GLY A 69 -8.51 -40.04 22.18
C GLY A 69 -7.16 -40.47 21.58
N GLU A 70 -6.54 -39.68 20.69
CA GLU A 70 -5.24 -40.00 20.04
C GLU A 70 -4.04 -39.22 20.61
N ASP A 71 -4.32 -38.25 21.50
CA ASP A 71 -3.35 -37.27 22.03
C ASP A 71 -2.24 -37.92 22.88
N ASP A 72 -2.57 -38.93 23.71
CA ASP A 72 -1.58 -39.60 24.56
C ASP A 72 -0.54 -40.40 23.77
N GLU A 73 -0.91 -41.03 22.65
CA GLU A 73 0.01 -41.83 21.85
C GLU A 73 0.93 -40.94 21.00
N MET A 74 0.41 -39.83 20.48
CA MET A 74 1.19 -38.86 19.70
C MET A 74 2.11 -38.03 20.60
N ALA A 75 1.63 -37.61 21.77
CA ALA A 75 2.43 -36.96 22.80
C ALA A 75 3.53 -37.90 23.32
N PHE A 76 3.23 -39.19 23.52
CA PHE A 76 4.22 -40.18 23.89
C PHE A 76 5.26 -40.39 22.78
N LYS A 77 4.86 -40.48 21.50
CA LYS A 77 5.79 -40.55 20.36
C LYS A 77 6.66 -39.31 20.26
N ALA A 78 6.09 -38.12 20.45
CA ALA A 78 6.83 -36.86 20.45
C ALA A 78 7.82 -36.76 21.61
N ALA A 79 7.43 -37.22 22.81
CA ALA A 79 8.31 -37.29 23.97
C ALA A 79 9.42 -38.34 23.80
N THR A 80 9.13 -39.46 23.14
CA THR A 80 10.11 -40.52 22.87
C THR A 80 11.08 -40.14 21.74
N ALA A 81 10.64 -39.30 20.80
CA ALA A 81 11.45 -38.75 19.70
C ALA A 81 12.12 -37.41 20.05
N TRP A 82 12.02 -36.96 21.31
CA TRP A 82 12.69 -35.74 21.76
C TRP A 82 14.18 -36.03 21.96
N GLU A 83 15.03 -35.35 21.19
CA GLU A 83 16.47 -35.40 21.35
C GLU A 83 16.95 -34.05 21.92
N PRO A 84 17.94 -34.06 22.84
CA PRO A 84 18.52 -32.83 23.36
C PRO A 84 19.25 -32.07 22.24
N ASP A 85 19.19 -30.74 22.30
CA ASP A 85 19.81 -29.89 21.28
C ASP A 85 21.31 -30.21 21.13
N PRO A 86 21.83 -30.30 19.90
CA PRO A 86 23.24 -30.51 19.68
C PRO A 86 24.05 -29.36 20.30
N ILE A 87 25.16 -29.69 20.95
CA ILE A 87 26.10 -28.70 21.48
C ILE A 87 26.82 -28.05 20.30
N ILE A 88 26.24 -26.98 19.77
CA ILE A 88 26.86 -26.14 18.75
C ILE A 88 27.57 -25.02 19.50
N ASP A 89 28.89 -24.92 19.32
CA ASP A 89 29.81 -24.00 20.02
C ASP A 89 29.67 -22.53 19.59
N THR A 90 28.44 -22.11 19.23
CA THR A 90 28.12 -20.72 18.93
C THR A 90 27.12 -20.23 19.98
N GLU A 91 27.50 -19.16 20.69
CA GLU A 91 26.64 -18.46 21.67
C GLU A 91 25.30 -17.94 21.08
N ILE A 92 25.06 -18.20 19.79
CA ILE A 92 23.96 -17.78 18.93
C ILE A 92 22.71 -18.67 19.16
N VAL A 93 22.86 -19.90 19.65
CA VAL A 93 21.74 -20.83 19.87
C VAL A 93 21.13 -20.63 21.26
N ARG A 94 20.53 -19.46 21.50
CA ARG A 94 19.65 -19.23 22.66
C ARG A 94 18.25 -18.83 22.22
N ARG A 95 17.48 -19.84 21.82
CA ARG A 95 16.12 -20.17 22.31
C ARG A 95 15.43 -21.06 21.28
N ASN A 96 15.01 -22.22 21.76
CA ASN A 96 14.00 -23.05 21.13
C ASN A 96 12.71 -22.25 20.92
N GLU A 97 12.35 -22.01 19.67
CA GLU A 97 10.95 -21.88 19.28
C GLU A 97 10.70 -22.89 18.16
N LYS A 98 10.16 -24.05 18.57
CA LYS A 98 9.40 -25.04 17.80
C LYS A 98 9.77 -25.15 16.31
N ARG A 99 10.48 -26.24 15.96
CA ARG A 99 10.51 -26.88 14.62
C ARG A 99 10.09 -25.94 13.48
N LEU A 100 11.02 -25.11 13.01
CA LEU A 100 10.85 -24.16 11.91
C LEU A 100 10.69 -24.90 10.56
N ASN A 101 9.66 -25.71 10.42
CA ASN A 101 9.27 -26.29 9.13
C ASN A 101 8.48 -25.28 8.28
N ASP A 102 8.18 -24.10 8.83
CA ASP A 102 7.38 -23.09 8.17
C ASP A 102 8.28 -22.02 7.52
N VAL A 103 8.32 -22.04 6.19
CA VAL A 103 9.04 -21.07 5.37
C VAL A 103 8.50 -19.66 5.61
N VAL A 104 7.19 -19.50 5.83
CA VAL A 104 6.56 -18.19 6.09
C VAL A 104 6.96 -17.69 7.47
N SER A 105 6.94 -18.54 8.50
CA SER A 105 7.45 -18.18 9.84
C SER A 105 8.92 -17.78 9.81
N THR A 106 9.75 -18.50 9.05
CA THR A 106 11.17 -18.16 8.86
C THR A 106 11.32 -16.80 8.16
N LEU A 107 10.58 -16.58 7.06
CA LEU A 107 10.60 -15.32 6.31
C LEU A 107 10.14 -14.13 7.16
N VAL A 108 9.06 -14.28 7.92
CA VAL A 108 8.57 -13.25 8.85
C VAL A 108 9.55 -13.05 10.01
N GLY A 109 10.14 -14.14 10.50
CA GLY A 109 11.21 -14.16 11.49
C GLY A 109 12.41 -13.32 11.06
N VAL A 110 12.86 -13.41 9.80
CA VAL A 110 13.96 -12.61 9.23
C VAL A 110 13.69 -11.10 9.34
N TYR A 111 12.45 -10.65 9.15
CA TYR A 111 12.15 -9.21 9.25
C TYR A 111 11.82 -8.76 10.67
N GLY A 112 11.60 -9.67 11.61
CA GLY A 112 11.52 -9.40 13.05
C GLY A 112 10.19 -8.89 13.56
N SER A 113 9.29 -8.43 12.69
CA SER A 113 7.93 -8.06 13.08
C SER A 113 6.92 -8.57 12.07
N LYS A 114 5.86 -9.21 12.58
CA LYS A 114 4.67 -9.57 11.81
C LYS A 114 3.95 -8.32 11.29
N ASP A 115 4.01 -7.21 12.04
CA ASP A 115 3.29 -5.96 11.73
C ASP A 115 3.75 -5.38 10.38
N MET A 116 5.06 -5.41 10.08
CA MET A 116 5.61 -4.92 8.81
C MET A 116 5.09 -5.70 7.60
N PHE A 117 4.97 -7.02 7.75
CA PHE A 117 4.41 -7.87 6.70
C PHE A 117 2.93 -7.56 6.47
N ILE A 118 2.16 -7.42 7.55
CA ILE A 118 0.72 -7.14 7.48
C ILE A 118 0.45 -5.76 6.84
N GLU A 119 1.26 -4.76 7.17
CA GLU A 119 1.13 -3.42 6.60
C GLU A 119 1.46 -3.41 5.09
N GLU A 120 2.54 -4.05 4.68
CA GLU A 120 2.87 -4.18 3.26
C GLU A 120 1.87 -5.07 2.50
N TYR A 121 1.34 -6.11 3.13
CA TYR A 121 0.25 -6.91 2.56
C TYR A 121 -1.01 -6.07 2.36
N ARG A 122 -1.40 -5.26 3.36
CA ARG A 122 -2.54 -4.33 3.24
C ARG A 122 -2.33 -3.34 2.10
N LYS A 123 -1.13 -2.76 1.97
CA LYS A 123 -0.78 -1.83 0.89
C LYS A 123 -0.89 -2.52 -0.49
N THR A 124 -0.23 -3.66 -0.64
CA THR A 124 -0.20 -4.44 -1.88
C THR A 124 -1.59 -4.94 -2.27
N LEU A 125 -2.39 -5.41 -1.31
CA LEU A 125 -3.77 -5.82 -1.54
C LEU A 125 -4.61 -4.63 -2.01
N GLY A 126 -4.45 -3.45 -1.40
CA GLY A 126 -5.14 -2.23 -1.82
C GLY A 126 -4.83 -1.85 -3.27
N GLU A 127 -3.54 -1.85 -3.64
CA GLU A 127 -3.09 -1.61 -5.02
C GLU A 127 -3.73 -2.62 -5.99
N LYS A 128 -3.70 -3.91 -5.65
CA LYS A 128 -4.24 -4.99 -6.48
C LYS A 128 -5.76 -4.87 -6.66
N LEU A 129 -6.50 -4.65 -5.58
CA LEU A 129 -7.97 -4.54 -5.63
C LEU A 129 -8.44 -3.32 -6.44
N LEU A 130 -7.75 -2.19 -6.34
CA LEU A 130 -8.09 -0.98 -7.11
C LEU A 130 -7.77 -1.12 -8.61
N SER A 131 -6.80 -1.96 -8.96
CA SER A 131 -6.46 -2.24 -10.37
C SER A 131 -7.47 -3.14 -11.08
N LYS A 132 -8.25 -3.93 -10.33
CA LYS A 132 -9.25 -4.87 -10.86
C LYS A 132 -10.56 -4.18 -11.20
N THR A 133 -11.01 -4.29 -12.45
CA THR A 133 -12.28 -3.72 -12.93
C THR A 133 -13.46 -4.71 -12.90
N ASP A 134 -13.18 -6.01 -12.81
CA ASP A 134 -14.13 -7.13 -12.88
C ASP A 134 -14.66 -7.58 -11.51
N TYR A 135 -14.14 -6.99 -10.42
CA TYR A 135 -14.47 -7.35 -9.03
C TYR A 135 -14.21 -8.83 -8.69
N ASP A 136 -13.37 -9.54 -9.46
CA ASP A 136 -12.99 -10.92 -9.15
C ASP A 136 -11.95 -10.92 -8.03
N CYS A 137 -12.35 -11.38 -6.85
CA CYS A 137 -11.54 -11.36 -5.64
C CYS A 137 -11.33 -12.77 -5.05
N ASP A 138 -11.72 -13.84 -5.76
CA ASP A 138 -11.74 -15.20 -5.20
C ASP A 138 -10.34 -15.65 -4.77
N HIS A 139 -9.33 -15.34 -5.58
CA HIS A 139 -7.92 -15.62 -5.26
C HIS A 139 -7.42 -14.85 -4.03
N GLU A 140 -7.77 -13.57 -3.91
CA GLU A 140 -7.39 -12.75 -2.76
C GLU A 140 -8.08 -13.20 -1.47
N ILE A 141 -9.34 -13.66 -1.58
CA ILE A 141 -10.08 -14.27 -0.46
C ILE A 141 -9.37 -15.55 0.00
N GLN A 142 -9.06 -16.47 -0.92
CA GLN A 142 -8.33 -17.70 -0.59
C GLN A 142 -6.97 -17.39 0.04
N THR A 143 -6.24 -16.43 -0.53
CA THR A 143 -4.94 -16.02 0.02
C THR A 143 -5.08 -15.45 1.44
N LEU A 144 -6.12 -14.64 1.70
CA LEU A 144 -6.38 -14.10 3.03
C LEU A 144 -6.73 -15.20 4.04
N GLU A 145 -7.55 -16.18 3.65
CA GLU A 145 -7.92 -17.33 4.49
C GLU A 145 -6.67 -18.14 4.89
N LEU A 146 -5.76 -18.39 3.95
CA LEU A 146 -4.49 -19.06 4.22
C LEU A 146 -3.60 -18.24 5.19
N LEU A 147 -3.57 -16.91 5.04
CA LEU A 147 -2.83 -16.05 5.96
C LEU A 147 -3.46 -16.02 7.36
N LYS A 148 -4.79 -16.08 7.48
CA LYS A 148 -5.51 -16.13 8.77
C LYS A 148 -5.16 -17.38 9.60
N LEU A 149 -4.73 -18.48 8.97
CA LEU A 149 -4.26 -19.67 9.69
C LEU A 149 -2.95 -19.41 10.47
N ARG A 150 -2.13 -18.44 10.02
CA ARG A 150 -0.79 -18.18 10.58
C ARG A 150 -0.69 -16.88 11.37
N PHE A 151 -1.47 -15.88 10.98
CA PHE A 151 -1.52 -14.58 11.64
C PHE A 151 -2.80 -14.46 12.47
N ASP A 152 -2.74 -13.65 13.52
CA ASP A 152 -3.93 -13.40 14.35
C ASP A 152 -5.03 -12.73 13.51
N GLU A 153 -6.26 -13.23 13.64
CA GLU A 153 -7.41 -12.75 12.87
C GLU A 153 -7.61 -11.22 13.03
N THR A 154 -7.33 -10.69 14.21
CA THR A 154 -7.44 -9.25 14.51
C THR A 154 -6.48 -8.40 13.69
N ALA A 155 -5.32 -8.94 13.32
CA ALA A 155 -4.31 -8.19 12.57
C ALA A 155 -4.68 -8.06 11.08
N LEU A 156 -5.39 -9.06 10.54
CA LEU A 156 -5.82 -9.11 9.14
C LEU A 156 -7.24 -8.55 8.92
N HIS A 157 -7.90 -8.09 9.98
CA HIS A 157 -9.25 -7.53 9.92
C HIS A 157 -9.40 -6.42 8.87
N ASN A 158 -8.41 -5.54 8.72
CA ASN A 158 -8.45 -4.47 7.73
C ASN A 158 -8.51 -5.01 6.30
N CYS A 159 -7.70 -6.02 5.97
CA CYS A 159 -7.69 -6.66 4.66
C CYS A 159 -9.01 -7.38 4.35
N GLU A 160 -9.63 -7.97 5.37
CA GLU A 160 -10.96 -8.58 5.24
C GLU A 160 -12.03 -7.54 4.91
N VAL A 161 -12.03 -6.40 5.60
CA VAL A 161 -12.96 -5.30 5.31
C VAL A 161 -12.76 -4.77 3.89
N MET A 162 -11.50 -4.66 3.41
CA MET A 162 -11.21 -4.26 2.03
C MET A 162 -11.82 -5.22 0.99
N LEU A 163 -11.73 -6.53 1.19
CA LEU A 163 -12.36 -7.52 0.30
C LEU A 163 -13.89 -7.46 0.37
N LYS A 164 -14.45 -7.26 1.56
CA LYS A 164 -15.88 -7.07 1.73
C LYS A 164 -16.38 -5.81 1.01
N ASP A 165 -15.63 -4.72 1.07
CA ASP A 165 -15.94 -3.48 0.35
C ASP A 165 -16.02 -3.71 -1.17
N MET A 166 -15.14 -4.55 -1.74
CA MET A 166 -15.22 -4.92 -3.17
C MET A 166 -16.50 -5.69 -3.50
N GLY A 167 -16.88 -6.66 -2.66
CA GLY A 167 -18.12 -7.41 -2.82
C GLY A 167 -19.37 -6.54 -2.67
N ASP A 168 -19.38 -5.64 -1.69
CA ASP A 168 -20.46 -4.68 -1.47
C ASP A 168 -20.54 -3.66 -2.63
N SER A 169 -19.40 -3.19 -3.14
CA SER A 169 -19.32 -2.31 -4.31
C SER A 169 -19.94 -2.94 -5.55
N LYS A 170 -19.63 -4.21 -5.83
CA LYS A 170 -20.22 -4.96 -6.95
C LYS A 170 -21.75 -4.99 -6.85
N ARG A 171 -22.28 -5.32 -5.67
CA ARG A 171 -23.73 -5.37 -5.41
C ARG A 171 -24.39 -4.01 -5.56
N ILE A 172 -23.77 -2.96 -5.01
CA ILE A 172 -24.30 -1.60 -5.07
C ILE A 172 -24.30 -1.09 -6.50
N ASN A 173 -23.22 -1.26 -7.25
CA ASN A 173 -23.16 -0.89 -8.67
C ASN A 173 -24.23 -1.59 -9.49
N SER A 174 -24.39 -2.91 -9.36
CA SER A 174 -25.45 -3.64 -10.06
C SER A 174 -26.84 -3.10 -9.71
N THR A 175 -27.09 -2.77 -8.43
CA THR A 175 -28.37 -2.21 -8.00
C THR A 175 -28.63 -0.82 -8.57
N LEU A 176 -27.62 0.05 -8.55
CA LEU A 176 -27.72 1.43 -9.03
C LEU A 176 -27.86 1.51 -10.55
N VAL A 177 -27.22 0.59 -11.30
CA VAL A 177 -27.36 0.47 -12.76
C VAL A 177 -28.72 -0.13 -13.14
N ASN A 178 -29.17 -1.19 -12.47
CA ASN A 178 -30.47 -1.82 -12.79
C ASN A 178 -31.67 -0.90 -12.52
N ASN A 179 -31.57 -0.02 -11.51
CA ASN A 179 -32.59 1.01 -11.25
C ASN A 179 -32.66 2.11 -12.33
N GLU A 180 -31.65 2.25 -13.20
CA GLU A 180 -31.72 3.16 -14.36
C GLU A 180 -32.67 2.63 -15.44
N GLY A 181 -32.65 1.30 -15.68
CA GLY A 181 -33.45 0.65 -16.73
C GLY A 181 -34.97 0.70 -16.50
N THR A 182 -35.42 1.03 -15.28
CA THR A 182 -36.85 1.10 -14.92
C THR A 182 -37.44 2.51 -15.02
N SER A 183 -36.61 3.54 -15.27
CA SER A 183 -37.10 4.91 -15.45
C SER A 183 -37.49 5.16 -16.91
N ALA A 184 -38.80 5.08 -17.21
CA ALA A 184 -39.43 5.41 -18.51
C ALA A 184 -39.13 6.84 -19.08
N ALA A 185 -38.32 7.63 -18.37
CA ALA A 185 -37.80 8.92 -18.80
C ALA A 185 -36.49 8.82 -19.63
N VAL A 186 -35.70 7.73 -19.47
CA VAL A 186 -34.40 7.55 -20.14
C VAL A 186 -34.57 7.10 -21.61
N GLU A 187 -35.55 6.23 -21.90
CA GLU A 187 -35.83 5.77 -23.27
C GLU A 187 -36.22 6.91 -24.24
N ARG A 188 -36.83 7.99 -23.72
CA ARG A 188 -37.17 9.17 -24.54
C ARG A 188 -35.95 10.04 -24.86
N ARG A 189 -34.88 9.96 -24.07
CA ARG A 189 -33.67 10.79 -24.21
C ARG A 189 -32.61 10.12 -25.10
N SER A 190 -32.57 8.78 -25.13
CA SER A 190 -31.67 7.97 -25.97
C SER A 190 -31.92 8.13 -27.49
N ARG A 191 -33.11 8.57 -27.92
CA ARG A 191 -33.43 8.82 -29.36
C ARG A 191 -32.71 10.03 -29.99
N ARG A 192 -31.97 10.83 -29.22
CA ARG A 192 -31.38 12.10 -29.70
C ARG A 192 -29.88 12.06 -29.99
N GLY A 193 -29.26 10.87 -30.06
CA GLY A 193 -27.89 10.71 -30.59
C GLY A 193 -26.77 11.47 -29.86
N GLU A 194 -27.06 12.05 -28.71
CA GLU A 194 -26.11 12.76 -27.86
C GLU A 194 -26.01 12.03 -26.53
N GLN A 195 -24.78 11.95 -26.01
CA GLN A 195 -24.41 11.60 -24.64
C GLN A 195 -24.06 10.13 -24.39
N LEU A 196 -22.79 9.91 -24.05
CA LEU A 196 -22.25 8.72 -23.37
C LEU A 196 -23.31 8.19 -22.38
N ASP A 197 -23.77 6.95 -22.52
CA ASP A 197 -24.80 6.40 -21.64
C ASP A 197 -24.36 6.42 -20.16
N GLN A 198 -25.30 6.67 -19.24
CA GLN A 198 -25.03 6.61 -17.79
C GLN A 198 -24.66 5.19 -17.32
N ALA A 199 -25.05 4.17 -18.10
CA ALA A 199 -24.70 2.78 -17.92
C ALA A 199 -23.18 2.48 -17.97
N ASN A 200 -22.37 3.43 -18.44
CA ASN A 200 -20.92 3.26 -18.58
C ASN A 200 -20.13 3.73 -17.34
N LEU A 201 -20.80 4.20 -16.27
CA LEU A 201 -20.15 4.61 -15.03
C LEU A 201 -20.24 3.50 -13.98
N SER A 202 -19.09 2.94 -13.58
CA SER A 202 -18.93 2.02 -12.47
C SER A 202 -18.04 2.66 -11.41
N ALA A 203 -18.41 2.55 -10.13
CA ALA A 203 -17.65 3.16 -9.03
C ALA A 203 -17.31 2.14 -7.95
N THR A 204 -16.03 2.02 -7.60
CA THR A 204 -15.59 1.20 -6.46
C THR A 204 -15.74 1.99 -5.17
N ILE A 205 -16.49 1.46 -4.22
CA ILE A 205 -16.87 2.13 -2.96
C ILE A 205 -16.10 1.49 -1.82
N ILE A 206 -15.21 2.26 -1.22
CA ILE A 206 -14.25 1.76 -0.22
C ILE A 206 -14.42 2.44 1.13
N SER A 207 -14.01 1.76 2.20
CA SER A 207 -14.01 2.31 3.56
C SER A 207 -12.68 2.97 3.91
N GLU A 208 -12.66 4.30 4.00
CA GLU A 208 -11.44 5.10 4.18
C GLU A 208 -10.54 4.65 5.35
N LEU A 209 -11.11 4.19 6.45
CA LEU A 209 -10.37 3.83 7.66
C LEU A 209 -9.58 2.50 7.56
N PHE A 210 -10.01 1.59 6.68
CA PHE A 210 -9.44 0.24 6.59
C PHE A 210 -8.46 0.10 5.43
N TRP A 211 -8.63 0.91 4.38
CA TRP A 211 -7.74 0.96 3.23
C TRP A 211 -6.42 1.67 3.57
N PRO A 212 -5.31 1.31 2.92
CA PRO A 212 -4.04 2.02 3.07
C PRO A 212 -4.20 3.49 2.64
N GLU A 213 -3.23 4.34 2.99
CA GLU A 213 -3.24 5.73 2.53
C GLU A 213 -3.17 5.77 1.00
N LEU A 214 -4.25 6.29 0.40
CA LEU A 214 -4.38 6.43 -1.04
C LEU A 214 -3.92 7.84 -1.45
N PRO A 215 -3.17 7.99 -2.56
CA PRO A 215 -2.71 9.30 -2.98
C PRO A 215 -3.89 10.17 -3.42
N ASP A 216 -3.87 11.42 -2.96
CA ASP A 216 -4.89 12.40 -3.26
C ASP A 216 -4.45 13.27 -4.44
N THR A 217 -4.71 12.78 -5.66
CA THR A 217 -4.51 13.59 -6.86
C THR A 217 -5.83 14.21 -7.26
N ASP A 218 -6.04 15.46 -6.84
CA ASP A 218 -7.18 16.27 -7.25
C ASP A 218 -7.02 16.71 -8.69
N ILE A 219 -7.99 16.32 -9.53
CA ILE A 219 -8.01 16.68 -10.95
C ILE A 219 -9.27 17.48 -11.22
N LYS A 220 -9.13 18.58 -11.96
CA LYS A 220 -10.30 19.35 -12.40
C LYS A 220 -11.05 18.60 -13.49
N LEU A 221 -12.10 17.88 -13.09
CA LEU A 221 -12.99 17.20 -14.02
C LEU A 221 -13.89 18.18 -14.83
N PRO A 222 -14.18 17.87 -16.10
CA PRO A 222 -15.18 18.57 -16.89
C PRO A 222 -16.59 18.53 -16.26
N PRO A 223 -17.44 19.55 -16.51
CA PRO A 223 -18.76 19.64 -15.91
C PRO A 223 -19.67 18.46 -16.28
N GLU A 224 -19.51 17.87 -17.47
CA GLU A 224 -20.32 16.74 -17.92
C GLU A 224 -20.03 15.47 -17.09
N ILE A 225 -18.77 15.26 -16.70
CA ILE A 225 -18.36 14.12 -15.87
C ILE A 225 -18.78 14.38 -14.42
N ARG A 226 -18.57 15.59 -13.91
CA ARG A 226 -19.00 15.98 -12.56
C ARG A 226 -20.49 15.77 -12.34
N GLN A 227 -21.32 16.22 -13.28
CA GLN A 227 -22.76 16.04 -13.18
C GLN A 227 -23.16 14.56 -13.08
N ARG A 228 -22.44 13.66 -13.75
CA ARG A 228 -22.71 12.21 -13.68
C ARG A 228 -22.29 11.62 -12.33
N LEU A 229 -21.13 12.04 -11.82
CA LEU A 229 -20.66 11.65 -10.49
C LEU A 229 -21.62 12.12 -9.40
N ASP A 230 -22.15 13.34 -9.53
CA ASP A 230 -23.14 13.89 -8.60
C ASP A 230 -24.45 13.09 -8.64
N VAL A 231 -24.95 12.77 -9.83
CA VAL A 231 -26.14 11.91 -10.00
C VAL A 231 -25.93 10.53 -9.39
N TYR A 232 -24.75 9.92 -9.57
CA TYR A 232 -24.42 8.65 -8.94
C TYR A 232 -24.39 8.78 -7.41
N ALA A 233 -23.77 9.85 -6.88
CA ALA A 233 -23.66 10.11 -5.46
C ALA A 233 -25.03 10.34 -4.79
N ASP A 234 -25.94 11.04 -5.45
CA ASP A 234 -27.31 11.25 -4.97
C ASP A 234 -28.08 9.93 -4.85
N ARG A 235 -27.94 9.03 -5.84
CA ARG A 235 -28.59 7.71 -5.78
C ARG A 235 -27.97 6.82 -4.70
N TYR A 236 -26.65 6.87 -4.54
CA TYR A 236 -26.00 6.19 -3.43
C TYR A 236 -26.52 6.70 -2.09
N HIS A 237 -26.70 8.01 -1.93
CA HIS A 237 -27.24 8.62 -0.72
C HIS A 237 -28.67 8.14 -0.44
N GLN A 238 -29.52 8.01 -1.46
CA GLN A 238 -30.86 7.46 -1.33
C GLN A 238 -30.84 5.98 -0.92
N HIS A 239 -29.90 5.20 -1.44
CA HIS A 239 -29.78 3.77 -1.15
C HIS A 239 -29.13 3.48 0.22
N LYS A 240 -28.19 4.32 0.67
CA LYS A 240 -27.40 4.14 1.92
C LYS A 240 -27.39 5.42 2.78
N ALA A 241 -28.56 5.98 3.05
CA ALA A 241 -28.68 7.13 3.96
C ALA A 241 -28.19 6.75 5.39
N PRO A 242 -27.48 7.65 6.11
CA PRO A 242 -27.15 9.05 5.79
C PRO A 242 -25.76 9.25 5.14
N ARG A 243 -25.17 8.23 4.52
CA ARG A 243 -23.77 8.27 4.03
C ARG A 243 -23.63 9.17 2.79
N LYS A 244 -22.47 9.80 2.63
CA LYS A 244 -22.09 10.62 1.45
C LYS A 244 -20.81 10.07 0.83
N LEU A 245 -20.70 10.16 -0.49
CA LEU A 245 -19.50 9.75 -1.22
C LEU A 245 -18.53 10.93 -1.36
N VAL A 246 -17.23 10.62 -1.26
CA VAL A 246 -16.13 11.53 -1.59
C VAL A 246 -15.35 10.87 -2.72
N TRP A 247 -15.25 11.55 -3.85
CA TRP A 247 -14.62 11.00 -5.05
C TRP A 247 -13.11 11.19 -5.01
N ARG A 248 -12.35 10.09 -5.19
CA ARG A 248 -10.90 10.12 -5.42
C ARG A 248 -10.64 10.14 -6.93
N THR A 249 -10.70 11.31 -7.56
CA THR A 249 -10.75 11.44 -9.02
C THR A 249 -9.47 11.02 -9.74
N GLY A 250 -8.34 11.05 -9.05
CA GLY A 250 -7.05 10.59 -9.57
C GLY A 250 -6.88 9.07 -9.55
N LEU A 251 -7.77 8.33 -8.88
CA LEU A 251 -7.71 6.88 -8.74
C LEU A 251 -8.89 6.25 -9.44
N GLY A 252 -8.68 5.90 -10.70
CA GLY A 252 -9.69 5.23 -11.51
C GLY A 252 -9.09 4.67 -12.79
N SER A 253 -9.95 4.01 -13.56
CA SER A 253 -9.62 3.50 -14.89
C SER A 253 -10.67 3.99 -15.88
N VAL A 254 -10.22 4.49 -17.03
CA VAL A 254 -11.07 5.03 -18.09
C VAL A 254 -10.70 4.32 -19.40
N GLU A 255 -11.69 3.71 -20.01
CA GLU A 255 -11.59 3.15 -21.35
C GLU A 255 -11.93 4.22 -22.39
N LEU A 256 -10.99 4.50 -23.29
CA LEU A 256 -11.09 5.53 -24.31
C LEU A 256 -10.96 4.91 -25.69
N ALA A 257 -11.85 5.27 -26.61
CA ALA A 257 -11.63 5.07 -28.03
C ALA A 257 -11.14 6.39 -28.64
N VAL A 258 -9.86 6.46 -28.98
CA VAL A 258 -9.22 7.66 -29.54
C VAL A 258 -9.12 7.50 -31.06
N THR A 259 -9.80 8.39 -31.78
CA THR A 259 -9.74 8.46 -33.24
C THR A 259 -8.86 9.63 -33.68
N VAL A 260 -7.81 9.33 -34.44
CA VAL A 260 -6.93 10.33 -35.05
C VAL A 260 -6.87 10.07 -36.55
N GLY A 261 -7.32 11.03 -37.35
CA GLY A 261 -7.45 10.86 -38.79
C GLY A 261 -8.46 9.78 -39.15
N ARG A 262 -7.99 8.65 -39.70
CA ARG A 262 -8.84 7.49 -40.11
C ARG A 262 -8.69 6.27 -39.20
N THR A 263 -7.82 6.35 -38.18
CA THR A 263 -7.47 5.22 -37.33
C THR A 263 -8.04 5.44 -35.94
N THR A 264 -8.67 4.40 -35.39
CA THR A 264 -9.21 4.38 -34.03
C THR A 264 -8.45 3.36 -33.20
N ARG A 265 -8.03 3.75 -31.98
CA ARG A 265 -7.37 2.85 -31.02
C ARG A 265 -8.07 2.94 -29.67
N SER A 266 -8.23 1.80 -29.02
CA SER A 266 -8.72 1.73 -27.65
C SER A 266 -7.56 1.80 -26.65
N PHE A 267 -7.74 2.56 -25.58
CA PHE A 267 -6.79 2.70 -24.48
C PHE A 267 -7.51 2.57 -23.15
N THR A 268 -6.90 1.86 -22.20
CA THR A 268 -7.34 1.82 -20.80
C THR A 268 -6.31 2.59 -19.99
N VAL A 269 -6.71 3.74 -19.44
CA VAL A 269 -5.80 4.69 -18.80
C VAL A 269 -6.40 5.29 -17.53
N ASN A 270 -5.56 5.79 -16.63
CA ASN A 270 -6.01 6.56 -15.48
C ASN A 270 -6.73 7.86 -15.93
N PRO A 271 -7.77 8.33 -15.20
CA PRO A 271 -8.46 9.60 -15.46
C PRO A 271 -7.54 10.78 -15.80
N THR A 272 -6.36 10.87 -15.19
CA THR A 272 -5.38 11.92 -15.49
C THR A 272 -5.00 11.96 -16.97
N TYR A 273 -4.69 10.80 -17.56
CA TYR A 273 -4.36 10.69 -18.98
C TYR A 273 -5.54 11.03 -19.88
N ALA A 274 -6.74 10.59 -19.48
CA ALA A 274 -7.98 10.90 -20.19
C ALA A 274 -8.26 12.41 -20.21
N MET A 275 -8.06 13.09 -19.08
CA MET A 275 -8.30 14.53 -18.97
C MET A 275 -7.30 15.33 -19.81
N ILE A 276 -6.04 14.89 -19.90
CA ILE A 276 -5.06 15.49 -20.81
C ILE A 276 -5.62 15.50 -22.24
N LEU A 277 -6.09 14.36 -22.75
CA LEU A 277 -6.67 14.29 -24.11
C LEU A 277 -7.96 15.10 -24.25
N TYR A 278 -8.80 15.13 -23.22
CA TYR A 278 -10.05 15.89 -23.24
C TYR A 278 -9.80 17.38 -23.53
N MET A 279 -8.74 17.97 -22.98
CA MET A 279 -8.36 19.37 -23.23
C MET A 279 -8.03 19.67 -24.71
N PHE A 280 -7.59 18.66 -25.46
CA PHE A 280 -7.28 18.82 -26.88
C PHE A 280 -8.52 18.79 -27.80
N GLN A 281 -9.72 18.53 -27.25
CA GLN A 281 -10.96 18.64 -28.03
C GLN A 281 -11.29 20.10 -28.36
N ALA A 282 -11.13 21.00 -27.39
CA ALA A 282 -11.42 22.43 -27.57
C ALA A 282 -10.31 23.17 -28.33
N LEU A 283 -9.04 22.86 -28.03
CA LEU A 283 -7.86 23.54 -28.57
C LEU A 283 -6.87 22.51 -29.12
N SER A 284 -6.37 22.71 -30.33
CA SER A 284 -5.45 21.75 -30.97
C SER A 284 -4.01 21.84 -30.45
N ARG A 285 -3.67 22.90 -29.73
CA ARG A 285 -2.32 23.22 -29.23
C ARG A 285 -2.39 23.77 -27.81
N TRP A 286 -1.49 23.28 -26.96
CA TRP A 286 -1.36 23.72 -25.57
C TRP A 286 0.11 23.85 -25.18
N THR A 287 0.44 24.88 -24.40
CA THR A 287 1.73 24.93 -23.69
C THR A 287 1.65 24.03 -22.44
N PRO A 288 2.77 23.43 -21.98
CA PRO A 288 2.77 22.60 -20.78
C PRO A 288 2.27 23.33 -19.54
N ASP A 289 2.64 24.60 -19.37
CA ASP A 289 2.31 25.36 -18.16
C ASP A 289 0.82 25.76 -18.12
N ASP A 290 0.22 26.09 -19.27
CA ASP A 290 -1.21 26.39 -19.33
C ASP A 290 -2.06 25.13 -19.16
N LEU A 291 -1.65 24.02 -19.79
CA LEU A 291 -2.34 22.73 -19.66
C LEU A 291 -2.30 22.22 -18.21
N ALA A 292 -1.17 22.41 -17.52
CA ALA A 292 -1.01 22.03 -16.12
C ALA A 292 -1.95 22.85 -15.21
N ARG A 293 -2.03 24.17 -15.44
CA ARG A 293 -2.90 25.08 -14.69
C ARG A 293 -4.38 24.74 -14.85
N GLU A 294 -4.77 24.38 -16.07
CA GLU A 294 -6.15 24.06 -16.40
C GLU A 294 -6.59 22.71 -15.80
N LEU A 295 -5.71 21.71 -15.79
CA LEU A 295 -5.97 20.40 -15.18
C LEU A 295 -5.81 20.40 -13.65
N GLY A 296 -5.10 21.38 -13.09
CA GLY A 296 -4.74 21.43 -11.66
C GLY A 296 -3.52 20.56 -11.30
N LEU A 297 -2.69 20.19 -12.28
CA LEU A 297 -1.52 19.33 -12.09
C LEU A 297 -0.23 20.16 -12.00
N THR A 298 0.84 19.57 -11.47
CA THR A 298 2.17 20.17 -11.57
C THR A 298 2.73 20.00 -13.00
N PRO A 299 3.57 20.93 -13.50
CA PRO A 299 4.18 20.78 -14.83
C PRO A 299 5.07 19.54 -14.96
N GLN A 300 5.59 18.98 -13.86
CA GLN A 300 6.43 17.78 -13.85
C GLN A 300 5.57 16.53 -14.10
N VAL A 301 4.52 16.34 -13.29
CA VAL A 301 3.49 15.29 -13.44
C VAL A 301 2.95 15.29 -14.87
N LEU A 302 2.57 16.48 -15.36
CA LEU A 302 1.99 16.62 -16.68
C LEU A 302 2.96 16.18 -17.78
N ARG A 303 4.23 16.59 -17.72
CA ARG A 303 5.23 16.21 -18.73
C ARG A 303 5.46 14.70 -18.73
N ALA A 304 5.59 14.08 -17.56
CA ALA A 304 5.73 12.64 -17.43
C ALA A 304 4.53 11.89 -18.05
N LYS A 305 3.31 12.34 -17.75
CA LYS A 305 2.08 11.72 -18.30
C LYS A 305 1.84 12.06 -19.77
N ALA A 306 2.26 13.22 -20.26
CA ALA A 306 2.15 13.60 -21.66
C ALA A 306 3.10 12.78 -22.55
N LEU A 307 4.27 12.36 -22.05
CA LEU A 307 5.19 11.47 -22.76
C LEU A 307 4.52 10.16 -23.18
N PHE A 308 3.60 9.64 -22.37
CA PHE A 308 2.81 8.46 -22.76
C PHE A 308 2.05 8.69 -24.08
N TRP A 309 1.35 9.82 -24.20
CA TRP A 309 0.60 10.15 -25.40
C TRP A 309 1.48 10.51 -26.59
N VAL A 310 2.67 11.07 -26.34
CA VAL A 310 3.69 11.31 -27.37
C VAL A 310 4.25 10.00 -27.89
N ASN A 311 4.59 9.06 -27.01
CA ASN A 311 5.10 7.73 -27.37
C ASN A 311 4.07 6.89 -28.13
N ASN A 312 2.78 7.04 -27.81
CA ASN A 312 1.69 6.39 -28.54
C ASN A 312 1.30 7.12 -29.84
N GLY A 313 1.97 8.23 -30.19
CA GLY A 313 1.73 8.99 -31.42
C GLY A 313 0.39 9.75 -31.43
N VAL A 314 -0.25 9.94 -30.28
CA VAL A 314 -1.51 10.69 -30.16
C VAL A 314 -1.24 12.20 -30.09
N LEU A 315 -0.16 12.57 -29.38
CA LEU A 315 0.32 13.94 -29.27
C LEU A 315 1.71 14.07 -29.91
N VAL A 316 2.04 15.27 -30.40
CA VAL A 316 3.35 15.61 -30.93
C VAL A 316 3.92 16.76 -30.09
N GLU A 317 5.15 16.58 -29.61
CA GLU A 317 5.92 17.67 -29.04
C GLU A 317 6.54 18.51 -30.16
N ALA A 318 6.23 19.80 -30.17
CA ALA A 318 6.82 20.75 -31.10
C ALA A 318 7.39 21.95 -30.34
N ARG A 319 8.43 22.55 -30.93
CA ARG A 319 9.06 23.76 -30.40
C ARG A 319 8.72 24.95 -31.28
N GLY A 320 8.26 26.02 -30.65
CA GLY A 320 7.98 27.29 -31.32
C GLY A 320 9.26 27.99 -31.75
N ARG A 321 9.13 29.02 -32.60
CA ARG A 321 10.27 29.81 -33.10
C ARG A 321 11.07 30.51 -31.99
N ARG A 322 10.49 30.67 -30.81
CA ARG A 322 11.12 31.28 -29.62
C ARG A 322 11.75 30.28 -28.66
N GLY A 323 11.68 28.98 -28.96
CA GLY A 323 12.12 27.90 -28.06
C GLY A 323 11.03 27.34 -27.15
N ASP A 324 9.84 27.94 -27.14
CA ASP A 324 8.72 27.51 -26.31
C ASP A 324 8.21 26.14 -26.75
N MET A 325 8.17 25.18 -25.82
CA MET A 325 7.63 23.85 -26.05
C MET A 325 6.10 23.88 -26.01
N PHE A 326 5.45 23.20 -26.95
CA PHE A 326 4.00 22.98 -26.96
C PHE A 326 3.65 21.57 -27.41
N TYR A 327 2.53 21.09 -26.90
CA TYR A 327 1.91 19.85 -27.36
C TYR A 327 0.87 20.16 -28.41
N GLN A 328 0.83 19.36 -29.48
CA GLN A 328 -0.16 19.46 -30.55
C GLN A 328 -0.77 18.08 -30.82
N ARG A 329 -2.03 18.04 -31.26
CA ARG A 329 -2.65 16.81 -31.77
C ARG A 329 -1.89 16.27 -33.00
N ALA A 330 -1.64 14.96 -33.04
CA ALA A 330 -1.13 14.32 -34.23
C ALA A 330 -2.17 14.33 -35.37
N GLU A 331 -1.72 14.39 -36.62
CA GLU A 331 -2.60 14.34 -37.81
C GLU A 331 -2.84 12.90 -38.31
N ALA A 332 -1.92 11.99 -38.01
CA ALA A 332 -2.02 10.56 -38.28
C ALA A 332 -1.37 9.78 -37.13
N LEU A 333 -1.91 8.59 -36.82
CA LEU A 333 -1.29 7.67 -35.86
C LEU A 333 -0.17 6.89 -36.56
N ASP A 334 0.97 6.78 -35.89
CA ASP A 334 2.04 5.91 -36.35
C ASP A 334 1.66 4.43 -36.14
N ASP A 335 1.58 3.66 -37.22
CA ASP A 335 1.26 2.23 -37.18
C ASP A 335 2.33 1.39 -36.45
N ARG A 336 3.52 1.96 -36.20
CA ARG A 336 4.62 1.31 -35.47
C ARG A 336 4.57 1.47 -33.95
N ALA A 337 3.80 2.42 -33.43
CA ALA A 337 3.62 2.57 -31.99
C ALA A 337 2.66 1.46 -31.51
N GLY A 338 3.19 0.44 -30.84
CA GLY A 338 2.36 -0.55 -30.16
C GLY A 338 1.55 0.11 -29.04
N THR A 339 0.34 -0.39 -28.77
CA THR A 339 -0.44 -0.02 -27.58
C THR A 339 0.28 -0.51 -26.34
N ALA A 340 1.24 0.27 -25.85
CA ALA A 340 1.81 0.05 -24.54
C ALA A 340 0.77 0.50 -23.51
N ALA A 341 0.38 -0.38 -22.59
CA ALA A 341 -0.34 0.05 -21.40
C ALA A 341 0.53 1.06 -20.63
N PRO A 342 -0.04 2.13 -20.07
CA PRO A 342 0.75 3.01 -19.21
C PRO A 342 1.33 2.17 -18.07
N ALA A 343 2.62 2.33 -17.81
CA ALA A 343 3.28 1.66 -16.67
C ALA A 343 2.65 2.07 -15.32
N ASP A 344 1.90 3.18 -15.31
CA ASP A 344 1.24 3.84 -14.19
C ASP A 344 -0.24 3.45 -14.03
N LEU A 345 -0.61 2.20 -14.39
CA LEU A 345 -1.92 1.62 -14.02
C LEU A 345 -1.92 1.06 -12.58
N GLY A 346 -0.76 1.04 -11.93
CA GLY A 346 -0.59 0.81 -10.50
C GLY A 346 -0.04 2.07 -9.83
N LEU A 347 -0.28 2.22 -8.53
CA LEU A 347 0.14 3.31 -7.64
C LEU A 347 1.67 3.46 -7.51
N GLU A 348 2.38 3.61 -8.62
CA GLU A 348 3.83 3.73 -8.65
C GLU A 348 4.26 5.09 -9.23
N ASP A 349 4.66 5.96 -8.30
CA ASP A 349 5.78 6.90 -8.44
C ASP A 349 5.52 8.18 -9.27
N GLU A 350 4.82 9.14 -8.66
CA GLU A 350 5.10 10.55 -8.94
C GLU A 350 6.35 11.00 -8.16
N GLY A 351 7.50 10.84 -8.79
CA GLY A 351 8.66 11.70 -8.57
C GLY A 351 9.95 10.95 -8.27
N PRO A 352 11.11 11.43 -8.78
CA PRO A 352 12.39 10.88 -8.36
C PRO A 352 12.44 10.98 -6.85
N SER A 353 12.68 9.83 -6.20
CA SER A 353 13.17 9.78 -4.83
C SER A 353 14.37 10.73 -4.75
N CYS A 354 14.08 11.98 -4.41
CA CYS A 354 15.07 12.90 -3.92
C CYS A 354 15.57 12.18 -2.68
N MET A 355 16.79 11.64 -2.80
CA MET A 355 17.56 11.13 -1.70
C MET A 355 17.56 12.18 -0.59
N THR A 356 16.56 12.14 0.26
CA THR A 356 16.71 12.60 1.62
C THR A 356 17.42 11.44 2.29
N PRO A 357 18.67 11.63 2.73
CA PRO A 357 19.38 10.57 3.41
C PRO A 357 18.50 10.07 4.58
N ALA A 358 18.68 8.80 4.92
CA ALA A 358 17.89 8.06 5.89
C ALA A 358 17.75 8.63 7.32
N PRO A 359 18.46 9.68 7.80
CA PRO A 359 18.12 10.19 9.13
C PRO A 359 16.85 11.06 9.18
N VAL A 360 16.32 11.58 8.06
CA VAL A 360 15.33 12.68 8.13
C VAL A 360 13.90 12.21 8.45
N GLN A 361 13.44 11.06 7.96
CA GLN A 361 12.08 10.56 8.22
C GLN A 361 11.83 10.19 9.69
N GLY A 362 12.84 9.66 10.40
CA GLY A 362 12.73 9.37 11.82
C GLY A 362 12.52 10.62 12.69
N HIS A 363 13.10 11.77 12.31
CA HIS A 363 12.99 13.01 13.07
C HIS A 363 11.60 13.65 13.03
N GLU A 364 10.84 13.46 11.94
CA GLU A 364 9.51 14.07 11.78
C GLU A 364 8.44 13.33 12.58
N GLU A 365 8.49 11.99 12.61
CA GLU A 365 7.68 11.17 13.49
C GLU A 365 8.05 11.38 14.98
N LEU A 366 9.35 11.49 15.28
CA LEU A 366 9.83 11.78 16.64
C LEU A 366 9.44 13.17 17.14
N LYS A 367 9.12 14.10 16.23
CA LYS A 367 8.60 15.44 16.56
C LYS A 367 7.20 15.38 17.16
N ALA A 368 6.36 14.43 16.76
CA ALA A 368 5.05 14.24 17.37
C ALA A 368 5.15 13.83 18.86
N PHE A 369 6.24 13.15 19.23
CA PHE A 369 6.53 12.75 20.60
C PHE A 369 7.25 13.83 21.42
N GLU A 370 7.64 14.97 20.80
CA GLU A 370 8.39 16.04 21.46
C GLU A 370 7.62 16.62 22.66
N THR A 371 6.31 16.84 22.52
CA THR A 371 5.44 17.33 23.60
C THR A 371 5.40 16.35 24.78
N TYR A 372 5.29 15.05 24.51
CA TYR A 372 5.25 14.01 25.54
C TYR A 372 6.60 13.85 26.26
N ILE A 373 7.71 13.97 25.53
CA ILE A 373 9.06 13.95 26.11
C ILE A 373 9.25 15.15 27.05
N VAL A 374 8.83 16.35 26.63
CA VAL A 374 8.90 17.55 27.47
C VAL A 374 7.98 17.44 28.68
N ASP A 375 6.74 16.98 28.52
CA ASP A 375 5.83 16.79 29.66
C ASP A 375 6.36 15.76 30.67
N PHE A 376 6.96 14.67 30.18
CA PHE A 376 7.59 13.66 31.04
C PHE A 376 8.81 14.20 31.78
N LEU A 377 9.67 14.96 31.10
CA LEU A 377 10.83 15.59 31.74
C LEU A 377 10.45 16.73 32.69
N ALA A 378 9.28 17.37 32.51
CA ALA A 378 8.79 18.46 33.35
C ALA A 378 8.04 17.96 34.59
N ASN A 379 7.18 16.96 34.43
CA ASN A 379 6.22 16.54 35.46
C ASN A 379 6.44 15.10 35.96
N GLY A 380 7.02 14.23 35.14
CA GLY A 380 7.18 12.80 35.43
C GLY A 380 8.55 12.41 35.97
N CYS A 381 9.50 13.35 36.01
CA CYS A 381 10.89 13.08 36.37
C CYS A 381 11.23 13.59 37.77
N ASN A 382 12.00 12.81 38.55
CA ASN A 382 12.56 13.28 39.82
C ASN A 382 13.43 14.54 39.57
N PRO A 383 13.58 15.47 40.54
CA PRO A 383 14.39 16.70 40.38
C PRO A 383 15.87 16.44 40.00
N GLY A 384 16.32 15.17 40.07
CA GLY A 384 17.60 14.67 39.63
C GLY A 384 17.77 14.41 38.12
N GLY A 385 16.70 14.40 37.31
CA GLY A 385 16.74 14.06 35.88
C GLY A 385 16.44 12.58 35.59
N CYS A 386 16.29 12.24 34.30
CA CYS A 386 15.83 10.91 33.87
C CYS A 386 16.85 10.26 32.93
N THR A 387 17.01 8.94 33.02
CA THR A 387 17.89 8.19 32.10
C THR A 387 17.19 7.94 30.76
N LEU A 388 17.98 7.66 29.71
CA LEU A 388 17.47 7.32 28.38
C LEU A 388 16.46 6.16 28.42
N GLU A 389 16.75 5.12 29.20
CA GLU A 389 15.90 3.94 29.38
C GLU A 389 14.55 4.28 30.01
N GLN A 390 14.53 5.21 30.97
CA GLN A 390 13.29 5.64 31.64
C GLN A 390 12.37 6.40 30.67
N ILE A 391 12.95 7.27 29.85
CA ILE A 391 12.20 8.01 28.82
C ILE A 391 11.66 7.04 27.77
N HIS A 392 12.49 6.10 27.31
CA HIS A 392 12.10 5.09 26.33
C HIS A 392 10.95 4.19 26.84
N LYS A 393 11.04 3.73 28.09
CA LYS A 393 9.99 2.92 28.73
C LYS A 393 8.69 3.70 28.91
N HIS A 394 8.79 4.98 29.29
CA HIS A 394 7.61 5.84 29.46
C HIS A 394 6.89 6.08 28.12
N LEU A 395 7.62 6.45 27.06
CA LEU A 395 7.03 6.61 25.73
C LEU A 395 6.36 5.32 25.25
N ARG A 396 7.00 4.17 25.46
CA ARG A 396 6.42 2.86 25.10
C ARG A 396 5.15 2.51 25.89
N MET A 397 5.03 2.94 27.14
CA MET A 397 3.86 2.67 27.99
C MET A 397 2.71 3.65 27.79
N PHE A 398 2.99 4.94 27.57
CA PHE A 398 1.98 6.01 27.60
C PHE A 398 1.65 6.59 26.21
N CYS A 399 2.51 6.41 25.21
CA CYS A 399 2.21 6.81 23.83
C CYS A 399 1.55 5.66 23.07
N ILE A 400 0.25 5.50 23.30
CA ILE A 400 -0.60 4.50 22.62
C ILE A 400 -1.14 5.07 21.29
N ARG A 401 -1.30 6.40 21.19
CA ARG A 401 -1.69 7.11 19.96
C ARG A 401 -0.98 8.47 19.85
N PRO A 402 -0.01 8.64 18.94
CA PRO A 402 0.59 7.63 18.05
C PRO A 402 1.34 6.53 18.83
N LYS A 403 1.35 5.29 18.31
CA LYS A 403 2.06 4.14 18.93
C LYS A 403 3.56 4.38 18.83
N TYR A 404 4.27 4.36 19.96
CA TYR A 404 5.72 4.50 19.97
C TYR A 404 6.40 3.14 19.71
N ASP A 405 7.04 3.00 18.54
CA ASP A 405 7.66 1.77 18.03
C ASP A 405 9.18 1.89 17.76
N LYS A 406 9.80 3.00 18.20
CA LYS A 406 11.20 3.32 17.88
C LYS A 406 12.20 2.55 18.75
N LEU A 407 13.45 2.47 18.30
CA LEU A 407 14.57 1.89 19.04
C LEU A 407 15.20 2.91 20.00
N GLN A 408 15.89 2.42 21.04
CA GLN A 408 16.56 3.28 22.04
C GLN A 408 17.64 4.18 21.41
N ASP A 409 18.34 3.69 20.38
CA ASP A 409 19.38 4.45 19.67
C ASP A 409 18.79 5.62 18.85
N GLN A 410 17.60 5.44 18.28
CA GLN A 410 16.89 6.48 17.54
C GLN A 410 16.40 7.60 18.49
N LEU A 411 15.96 7.23 19.70
CA LEU A 411 15.63 8.19 20.75
C LEU A 411 16.86 8.98 21.22
N ALA A 412 18.01 8.31 21.34
CA ALA A 412 19.27 8.98 21.71
C ALA A 412 19.71 10.02 20.66
N ALA A 413 19.62 9.67 19.38
CA ALA A 413 19.90 10.59 18.28
C ALA A 413 18.94 11.79 18.27
N TYR A 414 17.65 11.56 18.54
CA TYR A 414 16.66 12.63 18.61
C TYR A 414 16.86 13.56 19.82
N LEU A 415 17.19 13.00 20.98
CA LEU A 415 17.53 13.79 22.18
C LEU A 415 18.79 14.63 21.95
N ALA A 416 19.77 14.15 21.17
CA ALA A 416 20.92 14.95 20.74
C ALA A 416 20.50 16.17 19.90
N THR A 417 19.56 16.01 18.97
CA THR A 417 18.98 17.14 18.21
C THR A 417 18.18 18.09 19.11
N MET A 418 17.50 17.59 20.15
CA MET A 418 16.83 18.43 21.14
C MET A 418 17.81 19.21 22.04
N MET A 419 19.01 18.67 22.26
CA MET A 419 20.11 19.38 22.93
C MET A 419 20.64 20.52 22.07
N GLU A 420 20.82 20.30 20.76
CA GLU A 420 21.20 21.34 19.80
C GLU A 420 20.16 22.48 19.73
N ARG A 421 18.87 22.13 19.83
CA ARG A 421 17.75 23.08 19.93
C ARG A 421 17.60 23.73 21.30
N ASN A 422 18.54 23.51 22.24
CA ASN A 422 18.59 24.09 23.59
C ASN A 422 17.40 23.77 24.51
N LYS A 423 16.59 22.74 24.23
CA LYS A 423 15.41 22.39 25.06
C LYS A 423 15.75 21.42 26.20
N VAL A 424 16.74 20.56 26.01
CA VAL A 424 17.14 19.51 26.98
C VAL A 424 18.63 19.65 27.28
N VAL A 425 19.03 19.44 28.54
CA VAL A 425 20.41 19.41 29.01
C VAL A 425 20.73 18.01 29.52
N HIS A 426 21.86 17.46 29.07
CA HIS A 426 22.40 16.21 29.58
C HIS A 426 23.47 16.52 30.65
N GLN A 427 23.22 16.13 31.90
CA GLN A 427 24.19 16.24 33.00
C GLN A 427 24.32 14.89 33.71
N GLY A 428 25.53 14.30 33.69
CA GLY A 428 25.85 13.10 34.46
C GLY A 428 25.09 11.83 34.06
N GLY A 429 24.76 11.64 32.77
CA GLY A 429 23.98 10.49 32.30
C GLY A 429 22.46 10.67 32.38
N LEU A 430 22.01 11.87 32.80
CA LEU A 430 20.61 12.19 33.05
C LEU A 430 20.17 13.37 32.15
N TYR A 431 19.00 13.24 31.55
CA TYR A 431 18.35 14.29 30.76
C TYR A 431 17.44 15.15 31.64
N LYS A 432 17.54 16.47 31.49
CA LYS A 432 16.72 17.48 32.18
C LYS A 432 16.23 18.54 31.21
N ILE A 433 15.08 19.15 31.47
CA ILE A 433 14.67 20.36 30.75
C ILE A 433 15.56 21.53 31.13
N LYS A 434 15.97 22.32 30.13
CA LYS A 434 16.64 23.59 30.37
C LYS A 434 15.60 24.58 30.93
N ALA A 435 15.70 24.97 32.19
CA ALA A 435 14.82 25.98 32.77
C ALA A 435 14.93 27.28 31.97
N GLY A 436 13.86 27.63 31.25
CA GLY A 436 13.75 28.91 30.55
C GLY A 436 13.80 30.03 31.58
N ARG A 437 14.78 30.91 31.44
CA ARG A 437 14.79 32.20 32.14
C ARG A 437 13.57 32.97 31.64
N SER A 438 12.61 33.26 32.52
CA SER A 438 11.53 34.20 32.18
C SER A 438 12.16 35.57 31.96
N THR A 439 12.13 36.05 30.72
CA THR A 439 12.17 37.47 30.36
C THR A 439 11.39 37.64 29.08
#